data_AF-A0A381YKB9-F1
#
_entry.id   AF-A0A381YKB9-F1
#
_cell.length_a   1.000
_cell.length_b   1.000
_cell.length_c   1.000
_cell.angle_alpha   90.00
_cell.angle_beta   90.00
_cell.angle_gamma   90.00
#
_symmetry.space_group_name_H-M   'P 1'
#
loop_
_entity.id
_entity.type
_entity.pdbx_description
1 polymer ?
#
loop_
_entity_poly.entity_id
_entity_poly.type
_entity_poly.pdbx_seq_one_letter_code
_entity_poly.pdbx_strand_id
1 'polypeptide(L)'
;MELETEIKEFLDKFPFLSLCRYGTNEYIGIVQNVGNNIASIYVYNKLKEKDEKRLFLDLGEEWWWESNRTIPINIILGSRWAPFKPILSTFTIKDFEILYGPTISLQDVMQKRVKRRQIQLIRKTN
;
A
#
# COMPACT_ATOMS: atom_id res chain seq x y z
N MET A 1 23.47 4.58 -11.17
CA MET A 1 23.29 3.60 -12.27
C MET A 1 23.27 2.16 -11.75
N GLU A 2 24.29 1.65 -11.04
CA GLU A 2 24.23 0.28 -10.46
C GLU A 2 23.19 0.16 -9.32
N LEU A 3 23.21 1.07 -8.35
CA LEU A 3 22.28 1.05 -7.20
C LEU A 3 20.79 1.18 -7.60
N GLU A 4 20.51 2.02 -8.59
CA GLU A 4 19.15 2.18 -9.13
C GLU A 4 18.64 0.90 -9.80
N THR A 5 19.55 0.12 -10.39
CA THR A 5 19.22 -1.16 -11.02
C THR A 5 18.87 -2.20 -9.97
N GLU A 6 19.66 -2.31 -8.90
CA GLU A 6 19.41 -3.25 -7.79
C GLU A 6 18.07 -2.96 -7.07
N ILE A 7 17.79 -1.67 -6.82
CA ILE A 7 16.51 -1.27 -6.20
C ILE A 7 15.35 -1.67 -7.11
N LYS A 8 15.48 -1.46 -8.42
CA LYS A 8 14.43 -1.81 -9.37
C LYS A 8 14.18 -3.32 -9.42
N GLU A 9 15.24 -4.14 -9.47
CA GLU A 9 15.11 -5.61 -9.41
C GLU A 9 14.44 -6.07 -8.12
N PHE A 10 14.76 -5.41 -7.00
CA PHE A 10 14.12 -5.70 -5.71
C PHE A 10 12.62 -5.36 -5.71
N LEU A 11 12.23 -4.23 -6.28
CA LEU A 11 10.83 -3.82 -6.39
C LEU A 11 10.06 -4.67 -7.41
N ASP A 12 10.72 -5.17 -8.45
CA ASP A 12 10.14 -6.13 -9.40
C ASP A 12 9.88 -7.49 -8.74
N LYS A 13 10.76 -7.91 -7.82
CA LYS A 13 10.56 -9.12 -7.01
C LYS A 13 9.43 -8.96 -5.97
N PHE A 14 9.28 -7.76 -5.41
CA PHE A 14 8.29 -7.44 -4.38
C PHE A 14 7.37 -6.30 -4.84
N PRO A 15 6.39 -6.59 -5.72
CA PRO A 15 5.59 -5.58 -6.42
C PRO A 15 4.68 -4.75 -5.51
N PHE A 16 4.54 -5.13 -4.25
CA PHE A 16 3.80 -4.41 -3.21
C PHE A 16 4.63 -3.33 -2.50
N LEU A 17 5.94 -3.30 -2.73
CA LEU A 17 6.83 -2.27 -2.20
C LEU A 17 6.87 -1.06 -3.13
N SER A 18 7.02 0.10 -2.52
CA SER A 18 7.14 1.38 -3.21
C SER A 18 8.39 2.10 -2.75
N LEU A 19 9.03 2.77 -3.70
CA LEU A 19 10.11 3.72 -3.44
C LEU A 19 9.49 5.11 -3.36
N CYS A 20 9.67 5.77 -2.23
CA CYS A 20 9.13 7.10 -1.97
C CYS A 20 10.25 8.05 -1.54
N ARG A 21 10.12 9.31 -1.91
CA ARG A 21 11.04 10.38 -1.54
C ARG A 21 10.32 11.38 -0.65
N TYR A 22 10.97 11.79 0.43
CA TYR A 22 10.54 12.91 1.25
C TYR A 22 11.70 13.87 1.45
N GLY A 23 11.60 15.05 0.83
CA GLY A 23 12.73 15.99 0.70
C GLY A 23 13.90 15.35 -0.03
N THR A 24 15.04 15.17 0.66
CA THR A 24 16.25 14.52 0.12
C THR A 24 16.37 13.05 0.47
N ASN A 25 15.46 12.51 1.29
CA ASN A 25 15.55 11.15 1.80
C ASN A 25 14.65 10.20 1.02
N GLU A 26 15.15 8.99 0.78
CA GLU A 26 14.40 7.93 0.10
C GLU A 26 14.04 6.81 1.08
N TYR A 27 12.85 6.26 0.89
CA TYR A 27 12.26 5.25 1.74
C TYR A 27 11.67 4.14 0.87
N ILE A 28 11.98 2.89 1.21
CA ILE A 28 11.32 1.73 0.61
C ILE A 28 10.34 1.17 1.63
N GLY A 29 9.12 0.85 1.19
CA GLY A 29 8.10 0.34 2.09
C GLY A 29 6.76 0.09 1.45
N ILE A 30 5.80 -0.36 2.24
CA ILE A 30 4.42 -0.54 1.80
C ILE A 30 3.66 0.75 2.09
N VAL A 31 3.12 1.37 1.04
CA VAL A 31 2.25 2.54 1.16
C VAL A 31 0.94 2.11 1.82
N GLN A 32 0.65 2.70 2.97
CA GLN A 32 -0.56 2.43 3.73
C GLN A 32 -1.73 3.26 3.18
N ASN A 33 -1.54 4.57 3.06
CA ASN A 33 -2.56 5.48 2.53
C ASN A 33 -1.92 6.79 2.08
N VAL A 34 -2.30 7.27 0.90
CA VAL A 34 -1.99 8.60 0.38
C VAL A 34 -3.29 9.38 0.36
N GLY A 35 -3.40 10.39 1.20
CA GLY A 35 -4.51 11.33 1.21
C GLY A 35 -4.10 12.70 0.64
N ASN A 36 -4.99 13.68 0.76
CA ASN A 36 -4.75 15.03 0.21
C ASN A 36 -3.65 15.80 0.95
N ASN A 37 -3.50 15.55 2.27
CA ASN A 37 -2.58 16.32 3.12
C ASN A 37 -1.41 15.47 3.61
N ILE A 38 -1.63 14.17 3.80
CA ILE A 38 -0.64 13.26 4.38
C ILE A 38 -0.53 11.96 3.59
N ALA A 39 0.67 11.41 3.54
CA ALA A 39 0.97 10.06 3.09
C ALA A 39 1.52 9.24 4.25
N SER A 40 1.11 7.98 4.38
CA SER A 40 1.56 7.07 5.43
C SER A 40 2.14 5.79 4.82
N ILE A 41 3.31 5.37 5.32
CA ILE A 41 4.10 4.26 4.77
C ILE A 41 4.68 3.43 5.90
N TYR A 42 4.63 2.10 5.77
CA TYR A 42 5.42 1.20 6.59
C TYR A 42 6.83 1.06 6.00
N VAL A 43 7.81 1.73 6.62
CA VAL A 43 9.17 1.85 6.07
C VAL A 43 9.95 0.56 6.35
N TYR A 44 10.24 -0.21 5.31
CA TYR A 44 10.98 -1.47 5.39
C TYR A 44 12.40 -1.27 5.93
N ASN A 45 13.05 -0.15 5.58
CA ASN A 45 14.40 0.19 6.04
C ASN A 45 14.52 0.35 7.56
N LYS A 46 13.40 0.55 8.29
CA LYS A 46 13.40 0.66 9.76
C LYS A 46 13.47 -0.69 10.47
N LEU A 47 13.18 -1.79 9.78
CA LEU A 47 13.30 -3.14 10.33
C LEU A 47 14.78 -3.52 10.46
N LYS A 48 15.15 -4.05 11.62
CA LYS A 48 16.54 -4.46 11.90
C LYS A 48 16.70 -5.97 11.82
N GLU A 49 15.78 -6.69 12.46
CA GLU A 49 15.84 -8.13 12.58
C GLU A 49 15.47 -8.81 11.25
N LYS A 50 16.20 -9.88 10.93
CA LYS A 50 15.99 -10.65 9.70
C LYS A 50 14.61 -11.31 9.70
N ASP A 51 14.15 -11.79 10.86
CA ASP A 51 12.85 -12.45 11.00
C ASP A 51 11.70 -11.46 10.82
N GLU A 52 11.82 -10.23 11.34
CA GLU A 52 10.83 -9.17 11.12
C GLU A 52 10.75 -8.79 9.64
N LYS A 53 11.90 -8.66 8.97
CA LYS A 53 11.96 -8.37 7.53
C LYS A 53 11.30 -9.46 6.70
N ARG A 54 11.53 -10.72 7.05
CA ARG A 54 10.92 -11.86 6.37
C ARG A 54 9.40 -11.86 6.58
N LEU A 55 8.95 -11.73 7.82
CA LEU A 55 7.53 -11.68 8.16
C LEU A 55 6.81 -10.53 7.44
N PHE A 56 7.46 -9.35 7.34
CA PHE A 56 6.92 -8.21 6.61
C PHE A 56 6.70 -8.51 5.13
N LEU A 57 7.67 -9.17 4.49
CA LEU A 57 7.58 -9.54 3.07
C LEU A 57 6.55 -10.64 2.84
N ASP A 58 6.53 -11.68 3.69
CA ASP A 58 5.58 -12.79 3.60
C ASP A 58 4.12 -12.30 3.70
N LEU A 59 3.84 -11.44 4.69
CA LEU A 59 2.52 -10.84 4.87
C LEU A 59 2.18 -9.81 3.78
N GLY A 60 3.18 -9.09 3.26
CA GLY A 60 3.03 -8.20 2.12
C GLY A 60 2.63 -8.96 0.85
N GLU A 61 3.24 -10.12 0.62
CA GLU A 61 2.96 -11.00 -0.52
C GLU A 61 1.53 -11.56 -0.42
N GLU A 62 1.15 -12.08 0.75
CA GLU A 62 -0.22 -12.54 1.02
C GLU A 62 -1.24 -11.44 0.71
N TRP A 63 -1.04 -10.25 1.29
CA TRP A 63 -1.93 -9.13 1.04
C TRP A 63 -1.99 -8.73 -0.45
N TRP A 64 -0.87 -8.76 -1.15
CA TRP A 64 -0.81 -8.35 -2.55
C TRP A 64 -1.54 -9.30 -3.49
N TRP A 65 -1.47 -10.61 -3.23
CA TRP A 65 -2.07 -11.63 -4.10
C TRP A 65 -3.49 -12.03 -3.69
N GLU A 66 -3.82 -11.94 -2.40
CA GLU A 66 -5.13 -12.35 -1.87
C GLU A 66 -6.13 -11.20 -1.73
N SER A 67 -5.68 -9.94 -1.89
CA SER A 67 -6.56 -8.77 -1.83
C SER A 67 -6.80 -8.12 -3.19
N ASN A 68 -7.78 -7.21 -3.22
CA ASN A 68 -8.07 -6.38 -4.39
C ASN A 68 -7.06 -5.22 -4.58
N ARG A 69 -5.99 -5.14 -3.75
CA ARG A 69 -4.93 -4.10 -3.79
C ARG A 69 -5.41 -2.66 -3.64
N THR A 70 -6.67 -2.46 -3.24
CA THR A 70 -7.24 -1.12 -2.99
C THR A 70 -7.44 -0.83 -1.51
N ILE A 71 -7.51 -1.87 -0.68
CA ILE A 71 -7.68 -1.72 0.76
C ILE A 71 -6.30 -1.81 1.42
N PRO A 72 -5.93 -0.84 2.28
CA PRO A 72 -4.66 -0.83 3.00
C PRO A 72 -4.36 -2.15 3.72
N ILE A 73 -3.10 -2.57 3.68
CA ILE A 73 -2.61 -3.82 4.29
C ILE A 73 -3.00 -3.97 5.77
N ASN A 74 -2.95 -2.88 6.53
CA ASN A 74 -3.25 -2.87 7.95
C ASN A 74 -4.74 -3.14 8.26
N ILE A 75 -5.63 -2.88 7.29
CA ILE A 75 -7.06 -3.19 7.41
C ILE A 75 -7.30 -4.66 7.07
N ILE A 76 -6.68 -5.16 5.99
CA ILE A 76 -6.85 -6.55 5.54
C ILE A 76 -6.28 -7.54 6.56
N LEU A 77 -5.05 -7.31 7.03
CA LEU A 77 -4.36 -8.25 7.93
C LEU A 77 -4.66 -8.01 9.42
N GLY A 78 -5.21 -6.84 9.77
CA GLY A 78 -5.66 -6.52 11.12
C GLY A 78 -4.59 -6.74 12.19
N SER A 79 -4.87 -7.62 13.14
CA SER A 79 -3.97 -7.92 14.28
C SER A 79 -2.62 -8.50 13.86
N ARG A 80 -2.57 -9.23 12.74
CA ARG A 80 -1.32 -9.81 12.21
C ARG A 80 -0.33 -8.75 11.77
N TRP A 81 -0.82 -7.56 11.43
CA TRP A 81 0.01 -6.42 11.04
C TRP A 81 0.38 -5.49 12.21
N ALA A 82 -0.13 -5.76 13.41
CA ALA A 82 0.15 -4.93 14.59
C ALA A 82 1.64 -4.75 14.91
N PRO A 83 2.52 -5.76 14.73
CA PRO A 83 3.96 -5.61 15.00
C PRO A 83 4.64 -4.50 14.19
N PHE A 84 4.10 -4.13 13.02
CA PHE A 84 4.70 -3.13 12.14
C PHE A 84 4.22 -1.70 12.40
N LYS A 85 3.36 -1.47 13.39
CA LYS A 85 2.95 -0.12 13.80
C LYS A 85 4.13 0.82 14.10
N PRO A 86 5.21 0.40 14.78
CA PRO A 86 6.34 1.29 15.11
C PRO A 86 7.13 1.79 13.89
N ILE A 87 7.08 1.07 12.75
CA ILE A 87 7.77 1.47 11.52
C ILE A 87 6.89 2.33 10.59
N LEU A 88 5.63 2.59 10.97
CA LEU A 88 4.75 3.50 10.26
C LEU A 88 5.32 4.92 10.33
N SER A 89 5.46 5.53 9.17
CA SER A 89 5.94 6.90 9.01
C SER A 89 4.90 7.69 8.23
N THR A 90 4.61 8.89 8.71
CA THR A 90 3.64 9.80 8.08
C THR A 90 4.36 11.05 7.62
N PHE A 91 4.09 11.45 6.39
CA PHE A 91 4.70 12.57 5.70
C PHE A 91 3.63 13.53 5.21
N THR A 92 3.97 14.81 5.12
CA THR A 92 3.12 15.81 4.45
C THR A 92 3.28 15.68 2.94
N ILE A 93 2.19 15.77 2.19
CA ILE A 93 2.18 15.58 0.73
C ILE A 93 3.07 16.59 -0.02
N LYS A 94 3.21 17.81 0.48
CA LYS A 94 3.94 18.90 -0.19
C LYS A 94 5.36 18.51 -0.61
N ASP A 95 6.07 17.77 0.24
CA ASP A 95 7.47 17.38 0.04
C ASP A 95 7.61 15.87 -0.20
N PHE A 96 6.50 15.18 -0.49
CA PHE A 96 6.42 13.74 -0.61
C PHE A 96 6.11 13.34 -2.05
N GLU A 97 6.94 12.44 -2.59
CA GLU A 97 6.82 11.93 -3.95
C GLU A 97 6.96 10.41 -3.96
N ILE A 98 6.22 9.75 -4.84
CA ILE A 98 6.35 8.31 -5.07
C ILE A 98 7.12 8.12 -6.38
N LEU A 99 8.33 7.57 -6.30
CA LEU A 99 9.21 7.37 -7.44
C LEU A 99 8.87 6.08 -8.19
N TYR A 100 8.52 5.02 -7.47
CA TYR A 100 8.16 3.72 -8.03
C TYR A 100 7.21 2.95 -7.12
N GLY A 101 6.43 2.04 -7.71
CA GLY A 101 5.58 1.10 -7.00
C GLY A 101 4.14 1.57 -6.78
N PRO A 102 3.30 0.74 -6.15
CA PRO A 102 1.88 1.00 -5.99
C PRO A 102 1.59 2.07 -4.95
N THR A 103 0.40 2.66 -5.07
CA THR A 103 -0.12 3.65 -4.11
C THR A 103 -1.55 3.30 -3.78
N ILE A 104 -1.97 3.59 -2.56
CA ILE A 104 -3.33 3.32 -2.11
C ILE A 104 -3.89 4.59 -1.49
N SER A 105 -5.12 4.92 -1.85
CA SER A 105 -5.89 6.01 -1.27
C SER A 105 -7.25 5.49 -0.83
N LEU A 106 -7.54 5.64 0.47
CA LEU A 106 -8.86 5.35 1.00
C LEU A 106 -9.94 6.24 0.37
N GLN A 107 -9.58 7.44 -0.12
CA GLN A 107 -10.53 8.31 -0.81
C GLN A 107 -11.03 7.68 -2.11
N ASP A 108 -10.14 7.01 -2.86
CA ASP A 108 -10.49 6.34 -4.12
C ASP A 108 -11.47 5.18 -3.89
N VAL A 109 -11.29 4.46 -2.77
CA VAL A 109 -12.19 3.39 -2.34
C VAL A 109 -13.57 3.97 -2.00
N MET A 110 -13.62 5.10 -1.29
CA MET A 110 -14.87 5.75 -0.90
C MET A 110 -15.63 6.38 -2.07
N GLN A 111 -14.92 6.91 -3.08
CA GLN A 111 -15.53 7.55 -4.24
C GLN A 111 -16.19 6.58 -5.21
N LYS A 112 -15.85 5.28 -5.16
CA LYS A 112 -16.57 4.22 -5.89
C LYS A 112 -17.97 4.04 -5.30
N ARG A 113 -18.89 4.94 -5.65
CA ARG A 113 -20.34 4.74 -5.43
C ARG A 113 -20.76 3.47 -6.17
N VAL A 114 -21.24 2.47 -5.44
CA VAL A 114 -21.95 1.33 -6.03
C VAL A 114 -23.17 1.90 -6.76
N LYS A 115 -23.18 1.87 -8.10
CA LYS A 115 -24.40 2.12 -8.86
C LYS A 115 -25.38 0.99 -8.52
N ARG A 116 -26.25 1.20 -7.52
CA ARG A 116 -27.38 0.30 -7.25
C ARG A 116 -28.25 0.29 -8.51
N ARG A 117 -28.15 -0.76 -9.33
CA ARG A 117 -29.12 -0.99 -10.40
C ARG A 117 -30.48 -1.21 -9.73
N GLN A 118 -31.40 -0.27 -9.89
CA GLN A 118 -32.79 -0.45 -9.49
C GLN A 118 -33.41 -1.44 -10.48
N ILE A 119 -33.56 -2.70 -10.05
CA ILE A 119 -34.21 -3.73 -10.85
C ILE A 119 -35.71 -3.63 -10.58
N GLN A 120 -36.51 -3.26 -11.58
CA GLN A 120 -37.97 -3.33 -11.48
C GLN A 120 -38.42 -4.70 -11.96
N LEU A 121 -39.11 -5.45 -11.10
CA LEU A 121 -39.73 -6.72 -11.47
C LEU A 121 -40.97 -6.44 -12.31
N ILE A 122 -40.88 -6.66 -13.63
CA ILE A 122 -42.03 -6.61 -14.53
C ILE A 122 -42.65 -7.99 -14.68
N ARG A 123 -43.93 -8.13 -14.28
CA ARG A 123 -44.73 -9.34 -14.49
C ARG A 123 -45.14 -9.38 -15.96
N LYS A 124 -44.76 -10.43 -16.70
CA LYS A 124 -45.33 -10.70 -18.03
C LYS A 124 -46.77 -11.17 -17.85
N THR A 125 -47.71 -10.44 -18.44
CA THR A 125 -49.09 -10.89 -18.64
C THR A 125 -49.13 -11.62 -19.99
N ASN A 126 -49.66 -12.85 -20.01
CA ASN A 126 -49.94 -13.62 -21.23
C ASN A 126 -51.22 -13.12 -21.89
#